data_AF-D7VTD3-F1
#
_entry.id   AF-D7VTD3-F1
#
_cell.length_a   1.000
_cell.length_b   1.000
_cell.length_c   1.000
_cell.angle_alpha   90.00
_cell.angle_beta   90.00
_cell.angle_gamma   90.00
#
_symmetry.space_group_name_H-M   'P 1'
#
loop_
_entity.id
_entity.type
_entity.pdbx_description
1 polymer ?
#
loop_
_entity_poly.entity_id
_entity_poly.type
_entity_poly.pdbx_seq_one_letter_code
_entity_poly.pdbx_strand_id
1 'polypeptide(L)' 'MNYIEKKISINKAMAILAKNGIHVNEEETVTILDFLYLMAKYYSFDPCSLDAESLSRNRTLEKR' A
#
# COMPACT_ATOMS: atom_id res chain seq x y z
N MET A 1 -7.04 -20.44 -1.42
CA MET A 1 -6.32 -19.50 -0.53
C MET A 1 -7.20 -18.29 -0.28
N ASN A 2 -7.24 -17.81 0.96
CA ASN A 2 -8.31 -16.92 1.44
C ASN A 2 -8.34 -15.61 0.63
N TYR A 3 -9.47 -15.42 -0.04
CA TYR A 3 -9.73 -14.50 -1.13
C TYR A 3 -9.68 -13.07 -0.56
N ILE A 4 -8.54 -12.38 -0.67
CA ILE A 4 -8.61 -10.92 -0.66
C ILE A 4 -9.42 -10.60 -1.90
N GLU A 5 -10.63 -10.10 -1.71
CA GLU A 5 -11.55 -9.81 -2.80
C GLU A 5 -10.88 -8.75 -3.70
N LYS A 6 -10.26 -9.25 -4.78
CA LYS A 6 -9.48 -8.43 -5.71
C LYS A 6 -10.46 -7.47 -6.36
N LYS A 7 -10.27 -6.17 -6.11
CA LYS A 7 -11.10 -5.11 -6.67
C LYS A 7 -10.90 -4.91 -8.17
N ILE A 8 -9.89 -5.56 -8.75
CA ILE A 8 -9.58 -5.51 -10.18
C ILE A 8 -9.38 -6.92 -10.72
N SER A 9 -9.79 -7.14 -11.97
CA SER A 9 -9.52 -8.39 -12.70
C SER A 9 -8.06 -8.50 -13.11
N ILE A 10 -7.59 -9.72 -13.36
CA ILE A 10 -6.21 -10.00 -13.79
C ILE A 10 -5.90 -9.27 -15.11
N ASN A 11 -6.80 -9.34 -16.09
CA ASN A 11 -6.64 -8.64 -17.37
C ASN A 11 -6.49 -7.12 -17.19
N LYS A 12 -7.22 -6.52 -16.25
CA LYS A 12 -7.10 -5.09 -15.96
C LYS A 12 -5.76 -4.77 -15.29
N ALA A 13 -5.30 -5.62 -14.38
CA ALA A 13 -3.99 -5.48 -13.74
C ALA A 13 -2.85 -5.58 -14.77
N MET A 14 -2.89 -6.58 -15.66
CA MET A 14 -1.94 -6.74 -16.78
C MET A 14 -1.90 -5.48 -17.66
N ALA A 15 -3.05 -4.94 -18.04
CA ALA A 15 -3.11 -3.73 -18.86
C ALA A 15 -2.50 -2.51 -18.16
N ILE A 16 -2.71 -2.37 -16.84
CA ILE A 16 -2.10 -1.30 -16.05
C ILE A 16 -0.58 -1.47 -15.97
N LEU A 17 -0.09 -2.69 -15.71
CA LEU A 17 1.35 -2.98 -15.66
C LEU A 17 2.01 -2.72 -17.01
N ALA A 18 1.41 -3.17 -18.11
CA ALA A 18 1.91 -2.94 -19.47
C ALA A 18 1.96 -1.45 -19.83
N LYS A 19 0.95 -0.65 -19.41
CA LYS A 19 0.97 0.81 -19.58
C LYS A 19 2.15 1.48 -18.89
N ASN A 20 2.69 0.86 -17.83
CA ASN A 20 3.89 1.32 -17.12
C ASN A 20 5.18 0.65 -17.62
N GLY A 21 5.13 -0.05 -18.76
CA GLY A 21 6.29 -0.73 -19.35
C GLY A 21 6.62 -2.09 -18.70
N ILE A 22 5.79 -2.57 -17.77
CA ILE A 22 5.97 -3.85 -17.09
C ILE A 22 5.14 -4.90 -17.83
N HIS A 23 5.80 -5.69 -18.68
CA HIS A 23 5.17 -6.79 -19.40
C HIS A 23 5.26 -8.06 -18.56
N VAL A 24 4.10 -8.62 -18.22
CA VAL A 24 3.95 -9.80 -17.37
C VAL A 24 2.89 -10.74 -17.94
N ASN A 25 3.02 -12.03 -17.64
CA ASN A 25 2.00 -13.03 -17.93
C ASN A 25 0.94 -13.09 -16.80
N GLU A 26 -0.03 -13.99 -16.95
CA GLU A 26 -1.14 -14.14 -16.00
C GLU A 26 -0.65 -14.57 -14.60
N GLU A 27 0.25 -15.55 -14.54
CA GLU A 27 0.79 -16.09 -13.29
C GLU A 27 1.59 -15.03 -12.52
N GLU A 28 2.48 -14.32 -13.21
CA GLU A 28 3.26 -13.20 -12.66
C GLU A 28 2.34 -12.10 -12.14
N THR A 29 1.27 -11.79 -12.89
CA THR A 29 0.27 -10.80 -12.47
C THR A 29 -0.43 -11.21 -11.19
N VAL A 30 -0.79 -12.50 -11.06
CA VAL A 30 -1.42 -13.03 -9.84
C VAL A 30 -0.48 -12.87 -8.65
N THR A 31 0.80 -13.24 -8.80
CA THR A 31 1.80 -13.10 -7.73
C THR A 31 2.00 -11.64 -7.31
N ILE A 32 2.16 -10.73 -8.27
CA ILE A 32 2.32 -9.29 -7.99
C ILE A 32 1.09 -8.76 -7.26
N LEU A 33 -0.10 -9.09 -7.76
CA LEU A 33 -1.34 -8.58 -7.20
C LEU A 33 -1.58 -9.13 -5.80
N ASP A 34 -1.29 -10.41 -5.56
CA ASP A 34 -1.36 -11.02 -4.23
C ASP A 34 -0.39 -10.36 -3.26
N PHE A 35 0.85 -10.09 -3.68
CA PHE A 35 1.83 -9.37 -2.87
C PHE A 35 1.36 -7.96 -2.52
N LEU A 36 0.85 -7.21 -3.50
CA LEU A 36 0.35 -5.84 -3.26
C LEU A 36 -0.85 -5.82 -2.34
N TYR A 37 -1.79 -6.77 -2.47
CA TYR A 37 -2.92 -6.89 -1.56
C TYR A 37 -2.52 -7.33 -0.17
N LEU A 38 -1.52 -8.22 -0.05
CA LEU A 38 -0.92 -8.57 1.22
C LEU A 38 -0.33 -7.33 1.89
N MET A 39 0.51 -6.59 1.18
CA MET A 39 1.08 -5.33 1.67
C MET A 39 -0.03 -4.35 2.08
N ALA A 40 -1.05 -4.16 1.25
CA ALA A 40 -2.16 -3.27 1.57
C ALA A 40 -2.95 -3.70 2.83
N LYS A 41 -3.04 -5.00 3.11
CA LYS A 41 -3.72 -5.53 4.32
C LYS A 41 -2.88 -5.37 5.59
N TYR A 42 -1.57 -5.55 5.48
CA TYR A 42 -0.66 -5.47 6.62
C TYR A 42 -0.19 -4.02 6.89
N TYR A 43 -0.13 -3.20 5.85
CA TYR A 43 0.27 -1.79 5.87
C TYR A 43 -0.90 -0.85 5.58
N SER A 44 -2.15 -1.30 5.73
CA SER A 44 -3.29 -0.38 5.92
C SER A 44 -3.10 0.32 7.26
N PHE A 45 -2.19 1.28 7.20
CA PHE A 45 -2.02 2.50 7.94
C PHE A 45 -3.00 2.65 9.09
N ASP A 46 -2.49 2.53 10.31
CA ASP A 46 -3.11 3.18 11.45
C ASP A 46 -2.90 4.68 11.26
N PRO A 47 -3.92 5.48 10.90
CA PRO A 47 -3.75 6.92 10.70
C PRO A 47 -3.28 7.61 11.97
N CYS A 48 -3.52 6.98 13.14
CA CYS A 48 -3.06 7.46 14.44
C CYS A 48 -1.55 7.27 14.67
N SER A 49 -0.83 6.55 13.81
CA SER A 49 0.62 6.37 13.94
C SER A 49 1.46 7.52 13.38
N LEU A 50 0.84 8.48 12.67
CA LEU A 50 1.51 9.73 12.27
C LEU A 50 1.28 10.91 13.22
N ASP A 51 0.43 10.75 14.24
CA ASP A 51 0.04 11.83 15.16
C ASP A 51 0.48 11.55 16.60
N ALA A 52 1.75 11.20 16.87
CA ALA A 52 2.18 11.10 18.29
C ALA A 52 3.63 11.41 18.63
N GLU A 53 4.48 11.79 17.66
CA GLU A 53 5.68 12.57 17.97
C GLU A 53 5.68 13.85 17.14
N SER A 54 4.64 14.65 17.34
CA SER A 54 4.80 16.09 17.14
C SER A 54 6.01 16.53 17.98
N LEU A 55 7.10 16.88 17.31
CA LEU A 55 8.32 17.47 17.88
C LEU A 55 8.04 18.77 18.67
N SER A 56 6.78 19.21 18.75
CA SER A 56 6.32 20.29 19.63
C SER A 56 6.62 20.07 21.12
N ARG A 57 6.81 18.82 21.59
CA ARG A 57 7.20 18.55 22.99
C ARG A 57 8.55 19.13 23.39
N ASN A 58 9.42 19.45 22.43
CA ASN A 58 10.76 20.00 22.70
C ASN A 58 10.83 21.53 22.62
N ARG A 59 9.70 22.23 22.46
CA ARG A 59 9.70 23.70 22.55
C ARG A 59 9.79 24.11 24.01
N THR A 60 10.95 24.65 24.41
CA THR A 60 11.10 25.41 25.65
C THR A 60 10.08 26.55 25.65
N LEU A 61 9.12 26.50 26.58
CA LEU A 61 8.27 27.64 26.89
C LEU A 61 9.16 28.75 27.46
N GLU A 62 9.37 29.82 26.69
CA GLU A 62 9.93 31.05 27.25
C GLU A 62 8.99 31.55 28.35
N LYS A 63 9.50 31.55 29.58
CA LYS A 63 8.85 32.18 30.74
C LYS A 63 8.83 33.69 30.52
N ARG A 64 7.65 34.27 30.44
CA ARG A 64 7.42 35.69 30.76
C ARG A 64 7.14 35.84 32.25
#